data_AF-A0A6P7Z8Z9-F1
#
_entry.id   AF-A0A6P7Z8Z9-F1
#
_cell.length_a   1.000
_cell.length_b   1.000
_cell.length_c   1.000
_cell.angle_alpha   90.00
_cell.angle_beta   90.00
_cell.angle_gamma   90.00
#
_symmetry.space_group_name_H-M   'P 1'
#
loop_
_entity.id
_entity.type
_entity.pdbx_description
1 polymer ?
#
loop_
_entity_poly.entity_id
_entity_poly.type
_entity_poly.pdbx_seq_one_letter_code
_entity_poly.pdbx_strand_id
1 'polypeptide(L)'
;AIHLEFHTSGNHYVWRKVTSTVHNIIVGKLWIDQSGEIEIINHKTKDKCQMKFIPYSYFSRDTPRKVTGVVTGADGKAHFVLSGTWDDKMEYAKVIQSTRGNSSSEGKQKMVYQTLPPKVIWKKYPLPENAEKMYCFSELALMLNEPAERIAPTDSRLRPDQRLMENGKWDEANVEKQRLEEKQRAVRRRREVEAVQALEYGKNYEGYQPLWFERKLDTLTGELMCVYKGGYWEAKERRDWSMCPDIF
;
A
#
# COMPACT_ATOMS: atom_id res chain seq x y z
N ALA A 1 -7.80 5.62 4.54
CA ALA A 1 -6.41 6.03 4.81
C ALA A 1 -5.56 4.86 5.32
N ILE A 2 -4.24 5.05 5.54
CA ILE A 2 -3.35 4.10 6.23
C ILE A 2 -3.12 4.60 7.66
N HIS A 3 -3.19 3.70 8.63
CA HIS A 3 -2.96 3.99 10.05
C HIS A 3 -1.73 3.23 10.57
N LEU A 4 -0.90 3.93 11.35
CA LEU A 4 0.19 3.34 12.12
C LEU A 4 0.08 3.81 13.57
N GLU A 5 -0.13 2.86 14.48
CA GLU A 5 -0.24 3.14 15.91
C GLU A 5 0.93 2.51 16.67
N PHE A 6 1.62 3.34 17.46
CA PHE A 6 2.65 2.86 18.39
C PHE A 6 2.06 2.72 19.77
N HIS A 7 1.58 1.52 20.13
CA HIS A 7 0.86 1.28 21.38
C HIS A 7 1.58 1.78 22.65
N THR A 8 2.90 1.59 22.76
CA THR A 8 3.68 2.05 23.93
C THR A 8 3.65 3.57 24.11
N SER A 9 3.68 4.32 23.00
CA SER A 9 3.72 5.79 23.03
C SER A 9 2.36 6.44 22.80
N GLY A 10 1.38 5.69 22.31
CA GLY A 10 0.09 6.19 21.84
C GLY A 10 0.18 7.11 20.61
N ASN A 11 1.32 7.18 19.92
CA ASN A 11 1.43 7.95 18.69
C ASN A 11 0.64 7.27 17.58
N HIS A 12 -0.18 8.05 16.87
CA HIS A 12 -1.05 7.54 15.81
C HIS A 12 -0.85 8.36 14.55
N TYR A 13 -0.24 7.75 13.54
CA TYR A 13 0.06 8.37 12.26
C TYR A 13 -0.96 7.94 11.22
N VAL A 14 -1.44 8.92 10.44
CA VAL A 14 -2.38 8.68 9.33
C VAL A 14 -1.87 9.33 8.06
N TRP A 15 -1.93 8.61 6.94
CA TRP A 15 -1.56 9.12 5.62
C TRP A 15 -2.28 8.37 4.49
N ARG A 16 -2.06 8.81 3.24
CA ARG A 16 -2.55 8.16 2.02
C ARG A 16 -1.38 7.82 1.09
N LYS A 17 -1.57 6.84 0.21
CA LYS A 17 -0.58 6.49 -0.82
C LYS A 17 -0.60 7.53 -1.94
N VAL A 18 0.55 7.70 -2.60
CA VAL A 18 0.66 8.43 -3.87
C VAL A 18 0.11 7.61 -5.03
N THR A 19 -0.09 8.27 -6.17
CA THR A 19 -0.47 7.63 -7.43
C THR A 19 0.73 6.87 -8.01
N SER A 20 0.48 5.65 -8.50
CA SER A 20 1.44 4.88 -9.29
C SER A 20 1.00 4.88 -10.76
N THR A 21 1.91 5.24 -11.65
CA THR A 21 1.65 5.28 -13.10
C THR A 21 2.51 4.24 -13.80
N VAL A 22 1.88 3.38 -14.61
CA VAL A 22 2.60 2.46 -15.49
C VAL A 22 2.68 3.09 -16.88
N HIS A 23 3.90 3.38 -17.32
CA HIS A 23 4.16 3.96 -18.62
C HIS A 23 4.43 2.88 -19.66
N ASN A 24 4.24 3.23 -20.94
CA ASN A 24 4.52 2.38 -22.10
C ASN A 24 3.68 1.09 -22.17
N ILE A 25 2.44 1.10 -21.67
CA ILE A 25 1.54 -0.07 -21.65
C ILE A 25 1.31 -0.67 -23.04
N ILE A 26 1.28 0.17 -24.09
CA ILE A 26 1.01 -0.27 -25.46
C ILE A 26 2.31 -0.60 -26.21
N VAL A 27 3.29 0.31 -26.18
CA VAL A 27 4.56 0.17 -26.92
C VAL A 27 5.72 0.67 -26.08
N GLY A 28 6.83 -0.07 -26.09
CA GLY A 28 8.08 0.27 -25.42
C GLY A 28 8.32 -0.54 -24.15
N LYS A 29 9.43 -0.26 -23.47
CA LYS A 29 9.74 -0.91 -22.19
C LYS A 29 8.85 -0.34 -21.10
N LEU A 30 8.10 -1.21 -20.41
CA LEU A 30 7.29 -0.84 -19.26
C LEU A 30 8.15 -0.28 -18.14
N TRP A 31 7.67 0.78 -17.49
CA TRP A 31 8.28 1.30 -16.27
C TRP A 31 7.23 1.98 -15.39
N ILE A 32 7.54 2.08 -14.10
CA ILE A 32 6.63 2.62 -13.09
C ILE A 32 7.19 3.95 -12.58
N ASP A 33 6.30 4.92 -12.44
CA ASP A 33 6.54 6.13 -11.69
C ASP A 33 5.60 6.24 -10.48
N GLN A 34 6.03 6.97 -9.46
CA GLN A 34 5.18 7.37 -8.35
C GLN A 34 5.19 8.88 -8.22
N SER A 35 4.00 9.48 -8.15
CA SER A 35 3.86 10.94 -8.12
C SER A 35 2.69 11.40 -7.26
N GLY A 36 2.82 12.62 -6.72
CA GLY A 36 1.82 13.24 -5.87
C GLY A 36 2.41 13.73 -4.54
N GLU A 37 1.52 14.24 -3.69
CA GLU A 37 1.87 14.74 -2.37
C GLU A 37 1.22 13.86 -1.30
N ILE A 38 1.98 13.56 -0.24
CA ILE A 38 1.47 12.88 0.96
C ILE A 38 1.66 13.79 2.16
N GLU A 39 0.67 13.77 3.05
CA GLU A 39 0.77 14.35 4.37
C GLU A 39 0.62 13.22 5.39
N ILE A 40 1.66 12.99 6.17
CA ILE A 40 1.65 12.08 7.32
C ILE A 40 1.42 12.92 8.56
N ILE A 41 0.32 12.67 9.28
CA ILE A 41 -0.06 13.45 10.45
C ILE A 41 0.02 12.55 11.68
N ASN A 42 0.76 12.98 12.70
CA ASN A 42 0.64 12.39 14.03
C ASN A 42 -0.57 13.01 14.75
N HIS A 43 -1.63 12.24 14.98
CA HIS A 43 -2.84 12.72 15.62
C HIS A 43 -2.68 13.00 17.12
N LYS A 44 -1.60 12.50 17.75
CA LYS A 44 -1.27 12.79 19.16
C LYS A 44 -0.49 14.10 19.30
N THR A 45 0.67 14.21 18.67
CA THR A 45 1.57 15.38 18.83
C THR A 45 1.25 16.51 17.86
N LYS A 46 0.46 16.24 16.81
CA LYS A 46 0.18 17.16 15.69
C LYS A 46 1.38 17.50 14.81
N ASP A 47 2.48 16.77 14.95
CA ASP A 47 3.59 16.81 14.00
C ASP A 47 3.10 16.34 12.62
N LYS A 48 3.66 16.96 11.57
CA LYS A 48 3.33 16.64 10.19
C LYS A 48 4.59 16.36 9.40
N CYS A 49 4.49 15.42 8.46
CA CYS A 49 5.48 15.22 7.42
C CYS A 49 4.81 15.38 6.06
N GLN A 50 5.15 16.44 5.34
CA GLN A 50 4.68 16.69 3.98
C GLN A 50 5.76 16.19 3.03
N MET A 51 5.45 15.19 2.21
CA MET A 51 6.36 14.65 1.20
C MET A 51 5.77 14.82 -0.19
N LYS A 52 6.64 15.08 -1.16
CA LYS A 52 6.32 15.28 -2.56
C LYS A 52 7.13 14.31 -3.40
N PHE A 53 6.42 13.48 -4.16
CA PHE A 53 6.93 12.58 -5.16
C PHE A 53 6.89 13.32 -6.50
N ILE A 54 8.07 13.70 -6.99
CA ILE A 54 8.21 14.52 -8.18
C ILE A 54 7.94 13.64 -9.40
N PRO A 55 6.89 13.91 -10.20
CA PRO A 55 6.61 13.14 -11.40
C PRO A 55 7.78 13.24 -12.37
N TYR A 56 8.04 12.15 -13.07
CA TYR A 56 8.98 12.15 -14.18
C TYR A 56 8.56 13.18 -15.24
N SER A 57 9.52 13.97 -15.72
CA SER A 57 9.34 14.91 -16.81
C SER A 57 10.60 14.99 -17.64
N TYR A 58 10.45 14.84 -18.97
CA TYR A 58 11.57 14.91 -19.91
C TYR A 58 12.27 16.28 -19.91
N PHE A 59 11.56 17.34 -19.54
CA PHE A 59 12.09 18.70 -19.48
C PHE A 59 12.66 19.08 -18.12
N SER A 60 12.51 18.21 -17.11
CA SER A 60 13.02 18.49 -15.77
C SER A 60 14.52 18.15 -15.69
N ARG A 61 15.25 18.96 -14.91
CA ARG A 61 16.63 18.66 -14.50
C ARG A 61 16.69 17.84 -13.22
N ASP A 62 15.54 17.54 -12.60
CA ASP A 62 15.49 16.72 -11.40
C ASP A 62 15.88 15.28 -11.69
N THR A 63 16.53 14.65 -10.71
CA THR A 63 16.72 13.20 -10.70
C THR A 63 15.35 12.51 -10.83
N PRO A 64 15.18 11.52 -11.72
CA PRO A 64 13.96 10.72 -11.77
C PRO A 64 13.65 10.11 -10.39
N ARG A 65 12.35 9.91 -10.10
CA ARG A 65 11.87 9.27 -8.85
C ARG A 65 12.21 10.04 -7.58
N LYS A 66 12.56 11.32 -7.72
CA LYS A 66 12.91 12.19 -6.61
C LYS A 66 11.74 12.35 -5.66
N VAL A 67 12.06 12.25 -4.38
CA VAL A 67 11.17 12.55 -3.26
C VAL A 67 11.81 13.62 -2.41
N THR A 68 11.03 14.62 -2.05
CA THR A 68 11.42 15.65 -1.07
C THR A 68 10.38 15.71 0.02
N GLY A 69 10.74 16.11 1.23
CA GLY A 69 9.75 16.36 2.27
C GLY A 69 10.23 17.31 3.34
N VAL A 70 9.30 17.74 4.18
CA VAL A 70 9.56 18.57 5.36
C VAL A 70 8.78 18.01 6.52
N VAL A 71 9.43 17.87 7.67
CA VAL A 71 8.80 17.52 8.94
C VAL A 71 8.64 18.80 9.74
N THR A 72 7.40 19.13 10.10
CA THR A 72 7.06 20.29 10.93
C THR A 72 6.45 19.86 12.25
N GLY A 73 6.80 20.58 13.32
CA GLY A 73 6.16 20.44 14.61
C GLY A 73 4.73 20.97 14.61
N ALA A 74 4.01 20.76 15.71
CA ALA A 74 2.68 21.33 15.93
C ALA A 74 2.66 22.88 15.86
N ASP A 75 3.79 23.51 16.18
CA ASP A 75 4.02 24.95 16.10
C ASP A 75 4.23 25.45 14.65
N GLY A 76 4.25 24.54 13.66
CA GLY A 76 4.53 24.83 12.26
C GLY A 76 6.01 25.01 11.95
N LYS A 77 6.91 24.85 12.92
CA LYS A 77 8.35 24.99 12.71
C LYS A 77 8.91 23.76 12.01
N ALA A 78 9.68 23.98 10.94
CA ALA A 78 10.40 22.90 10.26
C ALA A 78 11.55 22.39 11.14
N HIS A 79 11.58 21.07 11.36
CA HIS A 79 12.64 20.40 12.11
C HIS A 79 13.58 19.60 11.21
N PHE A 80 13.03 18.99 10.15
CA PHE A 80 13.80 18.16 9.23
C PHE A 80 13.36 18.38 7.79
N VAL A 81 14.34 18.29 6.88
CA VAL A 81 14.10 18.16 5.44
C VAL A 81 14.43 16.73 5.03
N LEU A 82 13.58 16.13 4.22
CA LEU A 82 13.77 14.81 3.63
C LEU A 82 14.12 14.95 2.16
N SER A 83 15.01 14.09 1.66
CA SER A 83 15.36 14.04 0.25
C SER A 83 15.85 12.65 -0.14
N GLY A 84 15.59 12.25 -1.38
CA GLY A 84 16.08 10.98 -1.91
C GLY A 84 15.37 10.57 -3.19
N THR A 85 15.43 9.29 -3.52
CA THR A 85 14.58 8.67 -4.54
C THR A 85 13.88 7.47 -3.94
N TRP A 86 12.60 7.29 -4.29
CA TRP A 86 11.78 6.22 -3.69
C TRP A 86 12.26 4.81 -4.06
N ASP A 87 13.12 4.68 -5.07
CA ASP A 87 13.67 3.42 -5.57
C ASP A 87 15.09 3.10 -5.13
N ASP A 88 15.79 3.99 -4.41
CA ASP A 88 17.17 3.76 -3.98
C ASP A 88 17.41 4.12 -2.51
N LYS A 89 17.24 5.38 -2.12
CA LYS A 89 17.53 5.83 -0.75
C LYS A 89 16.76 7.07 -0.34
N MET A 90 16.56 7.22 0.97
CA MET A 90 16.02 8.41 1.62
C MET A 90 16.96 8.88 2.73
N GLU A 91 17.12 10.20 2.80
CA GLU A 91 17.93 10.90 3.77
C GLU A 91 17.10 11.97 4.48
N TYR A 92 17.54 12.34 5.69
CA TYR A 92 17.04 13.50 6.40
C TYR A 92 18.17 14.44 6.80
N ALA A 93 17.87 15.73 6.85
CA ALA A 93 18.78 16.77 7.31
C ALA A 93 18.08 17.63 8.37
N LYS A 94 18.74 17.85 9.51
CA LYS A 94 18.19 18.67 10.60
C LYS A 94 18.23 20.15 10.22
N VAL A 95 17.11 20.83 10.34
CA VAL A 95 17.00 22.28 10.07
C VAL A 95 17.62 23.06 11.22
N ILE A 96 18.48 24.00 10.88
CA ILE A 96 19.10 24.97 11.80
C ILE A 96 18.34 26.30 11.73
N GLN A 97 18.04 26.74 10.50
CA GLN A 97 17.36 28.00 10.23
C GLN A 97 16.45 27.85 9.01
N SER A 98 15.31 28.54 9.05
CA SER A 98 14.35 28.63 7.94
C SER A 98 14.23 30.09 7.53
N THR A 99 14.50 30.39 6.27
CA THR A 99 14.34 31.73 5.70
C THR A 99 13.34 31.71 4.54
N ARG A 100 12.60 32.80 4.37
CA ARG A 100 11.75 32.96 3.18
C ARG A 100 12.62 33.48 2.05
N GLY A 101 12.75 32.71 0.97
CA GLY A 101 13.47 33.15 -0.22
C GLY A 101 12.69 34.22 -0.98
N ASN A 102 13.43 35.06 -1.72
CA ASN A 102 12.82 35.98 -2.67
C ASN A 102 12.13 35.19 -3.79
N SER A 103 10.93 35.63 -4.17
CA SER A 103 10.04 35.01 -5.14
C SER A 103 10.74 34.68 -6.47
N SER A 104 10.64 33.43 -6.92
CA SER A 104 10.76 33.11 -8.34
C SER A 104 9.51 33.60 -9.08
N SER A 105 9.63 33.79 -10.39
CA SER A 105 8.62 34.32 -11.33
C SER A 105 7.25 33.62 -11.38
N GLU A 106 6.99 32.65 -10.48
CA GLU A 106 5.75 31.87 -10.38
C GLU A 106 4.96 32.13 -9.08
N GLY A 107 5.25 33.20 -8.33
CA GLY A 107 4.38 33.69 -7.24
C GLY A 107 4.31 32.82 -5.97
N LYS A 108 4.97 31.65 -5.91
CA LYS A 108 5.12 30.85 -4.69
C LYS A 108 6.42 31.20 -3.96
N GLN A 109 6.31 31.77 -2.76
CA GLN A 109 7.46 31.99 -1.88
C GLN A 109 8.10 30.65 -1.52
N LYS A 110 9.36 30.42 -1.93
CA LYS A 110 10.09 29.19 -1.64
C LYS A 110 10.79 29.33 -0.29
N MET A 111 10.43 28.50 0.68
CA MET A 111 11.19 28.38 1.94
C MET A 111 12.58 27.81 1.63
N VAL A 112 13.61 28.42 2.19
CA VAL A 112 15.00 27.98 2.12
C VAL A 112 15.40 27.50 3.51
N TYR A 113 15.89 26.26 3.59
CA TYR A 113 16.30 25.64 4.84
C TYR A 113 17.81 25.52 4.89
N GLN A 114 18.43 26.12 5.90
CA GLN A 114 19.81 25.81 6.27
C GLN A 114 19.80 24.57 7.16
N THR A 115 20.57 23.56 6.77
CA THR A 115 20.55 22.25 7.42
C THR A 115 21.94 21.77 7.82
N LEU A 116 21.99 20.86 8.79
CA LEU A 116 23.17 20.04 9.06
C LEU A 116 23.37 19.00 7.94
N PRO A 117 24.56 18.38 7.82
CA PRO A 117 24.79 17.32 6.84
C PRO A 117 23.71 16.22 6.90
N PRO A 118 23.25 15.73 5.74
CA PRO A 118 22.20 14.72 5.69
C PRO A 118 22.67 13.38 6.25
N LYS A 119 21.72 12.59 6.76
CA LYS A 119 21.91 11.22 7.23
C LYS A 119 20.92 10.28 6.55
N VAL A 120 21.37 9.10 6.15
CA VAL A 120 20.53 8.07 5.53
C VAL A 120 19.58 7.48 6.58
N ILE A 121 18.29 7.40 6.23
CA ILE A 121 17.24 6.76 7.06
C ILE A 121 16.68 5.50 6.44
N TRP A 122 16.78 5.38 5.12
CA TRP A 122 16.35 4.18 4.40
C TRP A 122 17.20 4.01 3.14
N LYS A 123 17.49 2.75 2.82
CA LYS A 123 18.13 2.35 1.58
C LYS A 123 17.47 1.06 1.09
N LYS A 124 17.28 0.97 -0.21
CA LYS A 124 16.77 -0.22 -0.88
C LYS A 124 17.72 -1.39 -0.66
N TYR A 125 17.13 -2.55 -0.37
CA TYR A 125 17.85 -3.83 -0.41
C TYR A 125 18.16 -4.20 -1.87
N PRO A 126 19.38 -4.66 -2.17
CA PRO A 126 19.71 -5.14 -3.51
C PRO A 126 18.76 -6.28 -3.90
N LEU A 127 18.44 -6.37 -5.19
CA LEU A 127 17.69 -7.52 -5.68
C LEU A 127 18.58 -8.76 -5.63
N PRO A 128 18.01 -9.96 -5.42
CA PRO A 128 18.73 -11.22 -5.54
C PRO A 128 19.41 -11.38 -6.90
N GLU A 129 20.41 -12.24 -6.96
CA GLU A 129 21.04 -12.62 -8.23
C GLU A 129 19.99 -13.24 -9.17
N ASN A 130 20.07 -12.93 -10.47
CA ASN A 130 19.12 -13.38 -11.50
C ASN A 130 17.66 -12.91 -11.29
N ALA A 131 17.41 -11.84 -10.54
CA ALA A 131 16.05 -11.35 -10.30
C ALA A 131 15.26 -11.08 -11.60
N GLU A 132 15.92 -10.71 -12.69
CA GLU A 132 15.30 -10.53 -14.02
C GLU A 132 14.65 -11.81 -14.58
N LYS A 133 15.08 -13.00 -14.13
CA LYS A 133 14.46 -14.29 -14.45
C LYS A 133 13.32 -14.67 -13.50
N MET A 134 13.12 -13.88 -12.43
CA MET A 134 12.15 -14.11 -11.35
C MET A 134 11.28 -12.87 -11.13
N TYR A 135 10.75 -12.31 -12.22
CA TYR A 135 9.84 -11.15 -12.21
C TYR A 135 10.39 -9.90 -11.52
N CYS A 136 11.71 -9.79 -11.38
CA CYS A 136 12.40 -8.74 -10.61
C CYS A 136 11.93 -8.66 -9.14
N PHE A 137 11.54 -9.79 -8.54
CA PHE A 137 11.12 -9.84 -7.15
C PHE A 137 12.26 -9.54 -6.17
N SER A 138 11.91 -8.84 -5.09
CA SER A 138 12.78 -8.74 -3.91
C SER A 138 12.80 -10.08 -3.17
N GLU A 139 13.80 -10.26 -2.30
CA GLU A 139 13.87 -11.43 -1.42
C GLU A 139 12.60 -11.61 -0.59
N LEU A 140 12.07 -10.52 -0.01
CA LEU A 140 10.80 -10.54 0.69
C LEU A 140 9.66 -11.06 -0.21
N ALA A 141 9.56 -10.59 -1.46
CA ALA A 141 8.52 -11.00 -2.38
C ALA A 141 8.61 -12.49 -2.74
N LEU A 142 9.82 -13.04 -2.88
CA LEU A 142 10.04 -14.48 -3.10
C LEU A 142 9.52 -15.32 -1.93
N MET A 143 9.67 -14.83 -0.69
CA MET A 143 9.22 -15.54 0.52
C MET A 143 7.70 -15.49 0.74
N LEU A 144 6.98 -14.53 0.13
CA LEU A 144 5.56 -14.33 0.44
C LEU A 144 4.69 -15.55 0.11
N ASN A 145 5.01 -16.27 -0.96
CA ASN A 145 4.23 -17.43 -1.43
C ASN A 145 4.90 -18.78 -1.15
N GLU A 146 5.92 -18.82 -0.30
CA GLU A 146 6.52 -20.08 0.16
C GLU A 146 5.45 -20.94 0.88
N PRO A 147 5.39 -22.27 0.62
CA PRO A 147 4.42 -23.15 1.28
C PRO A 147 4.46 -23.04 2.80
N ALA A 148 3.30 -22.96 3.42
CA ALA A 148 3.16 -22.85 4.86
C ALA A 148 2.12 -23.83 5.39
N GLU A 149 2.38 -24.38 6.57
CA GLU A 149 1.44 -25.26 7.26
C GLU A 149 0.46 -24.47 8.14
N ARG A 150 -0.64 -25.13 8.52
CA ARG A 150 -1.63 -24.59 9.48
C ARG A 150 -2.19 -23.22 9.06
N ILE A 151 -2.37 -23.02 7.76
CA ILE A 151 -2.99 -21.84 7.17
C ILE A 151 -4.46 -22.09 6.87
N ALA A 152 -5.24 -21.02 6.76
CA ALA A 152 -6.64 -21.12 6.37
C ALA A 152 -6.75 -21.69 4.93
N PRO A 153 -7.81 -22.44 4.59
CA PRO A 153 -8.03 -22.94 3.24
C PRO A 153 -8.20 -21.82 2.21
N THR A 154 -8.44 -20.58 2.64
CA THR A 154 -8.55 -19.38 1.81
C THR A 154 -7.22 -18.61 1.65
N ASP A 155 -6.11 -19.11 2.21
CA ASP A 155 -4.80 -18.44 2.11
C ASP A 155 -4.26 -18.52 0.67
N SER A 156 -3.70 -17.41 0.17
CA SER A 156 -3.24 -17.32 -1.22
C SER A 156 -2.15 -18.34 -1.57
N ARG A 157 -1.40 -18.88 -0.60
CA ARG A 157 -0.41 -19.95 -0.84
C ARG A 157 -1.02 -21.24 -1.36
N LEU A 158 -2.30 -21.46 -1.07
CA LEU A 158 -3.08 -22.61 -1.53
C LEU A 158 -3.80 -22.32 -2.86
N ARG A 159 -3.68 -21.10 -3.40
CA ARG A 159 -4.33 -20.71 -4.65
C ARG A 159 -3.68 -21.46 -5.84
N PRO A 160 -4.41 -22.39 -6.49
CA PRO A 160 -3.79 -23.41 -7.33
C PRO A 160 -3.26 -22.87 -8.68
N ASP A 161 -3.95 -21.92 -9.32
CA ASP A 161 -3.47 -21.27 -10.54
C ASP A 161 -2.12 -20.55 -10.32
N GLN A 162 -1.99 -19.83 -9.21
CA GLN A 162 -0.76 -19.14 -8.84
C GLN A 162 0.39 -20.13 -8.54
N ARG A 163 0.11 -21.25 -7.86
CA ARG A 163 1.12 -22.29 -7.60
C ARG A 163 1.59 -22.97 -8.90
N LEU A 164 0.67 -23.26 -9.81
CA LEU A 164 1.00 -23.83 -11.13
C LEU A 164 1.86 -22.87 -11.94
N MET A 165 1.54 -21.57 -11.92
CA MET A 165 2.33 -20.53 -12.57
C MET A 165 3.74 -20.43 -12.00
N GLU A 166 3.90 -20.45 -10.68
CA GLU A 166 5.22 -20.47 -10.02
C GLU A 166 6.04 -21.70 -10.39
N ASN A 167 5.40 -22.84 -10.61
CA ASN A 167 6.04 -24.08 -11.07
C ASN A 167 6.27 -24.14 -12.59
N GLY A 168 5.99 -23.06 -13.33
CA GLY A 168 6.16 -22.99 -14.78
C GLY A 168 5.13 -23.79 -15.60
N LYS A 169 4.05 -24.26 -14.96
CA LYS A 169 2.96 -25.03 -15.59
C LYS A 169 1.88 -24.11 -16.14
N TRP A 170 2.23 -23.35 -17.17
CA TRP A 170 1.41 -22.24 -17.69
C TRP A 170 0.02 -22.65 -18.20
N ASP A 171 -0.08 -23.75 -18.93
CA ASP A 171 -1.37 -24.20 -19.48
C ASP A 171 -2.32 -24.67 -18.36
N GLU A 172 -1.81 -25.46 -17.42
CA GLU A 172 -2.57 -25.89 -16.23
C GLU A 172 -3.00 -24.68 -15.40
N ALA A 173 -2.11 -23.69 -15.21
CA ALA A 173 -2.42 -22.47 -14.48
C ALA A 173 -3.56 -21.66 -15.12
N ASN A 174 -3.59 -21.57 -16.45
CA ASN A 174 -4.64 -20.86 -17.18
C ASN A 174 -6.00 -21.55 -17.06
N VAL A 175 -6.03 -22.88 -17.17
CA VAL A 175 -7.26 -23.68 -16.97
C VAL A 175 -7.79 -23.47 -15.56
N GLU A 176 -6.91 -23.57 -14.56
CA GLU A 176 -7.30 -23.43 -13.17
C GLU A 176 -7.76 -22.00 -12.83
N LYS A 177 -7.10 -20.98 -13.38
CA LYS A 177 -7.52 -19.58 -13.28
C LYS A 177 -8.95 -19.40 -13.78
N GLN A 178 -9.27 -19.95 -14.95
CA GLN A 178 -10.61 -19.86 -15.51
C GLN A 178 -11.64 -20.52 -14.59
N ARG A 179 -11.35 -21.72 -14.07
CA ARG A 179 -12.22 -22.43 -13.12
C ARG A 179 -12.50 -21.59 -11.86
N LEU A 180 -11.47 -20.99 -11.27
CA LEU A 180 -11.58 -20.13 -10.09
C LEU A 180 -12.43 -18.88 -10.35
N GLU A 181 -12.16 -18.18 -11.46
CA GLU A 181 -12.90 -16.97 -11.83
C GLU A 181 -14.36 -17.27 -12.18
N GLU A 182 -14.65 -18.43 -12.77
CA GLU A 182 -16.02 -18.91 -13.03
C GLU A 182 -16.76 -19.26 -11.73
N LYS A 183 -16.11 -19.99 -10.80
CA LYS A 183 -16.65 -20.29 -9.46
C LYS A 183 -17.00 -19.00 -8.72
N GLN A 184 -16.11 -18.01 -8.73
CA GLN A 184 -16.35 -16.70 -8.12
C GLN A 184 -17.50 -15.94 -8.79
N ARG A 185 -17.55 -15.90 -10.13
CA ARG A 185 -18.65 -15.25 -10.88
C ARG A 185 -20.00 -15.90 -10.60
N ALA A 186 -20.06 -17.22 -10.50
CA ALA A 186 -21.30 -17.94 -10.19
C ALA A 186 -21.81 -17.63 -8.78
N VAL A 187 -20.92 -17.55 -7.78
CA VAL A 187 -21.28 -17.13 -6.41
C VAL A 187 -21.79 -15.68 -6.39
N ARG A 188 -21.15 -14.76 -7.12
CA ARG A 188 -21.63 -13.37 -7.24
C ARG A 188 -23.04 -13.30 -7.84
N ARG A 189 -23.29 -13.99 -8.96
CA ARG A 189 -24.62 -14.00 -9.61
C ARG A 189 -25.71 -14.52 -8.68
N ARG A 190 -25.44 -15.59 -7.91
CA ARG A 190 -26.40 -16.11 -6.92
C ARG A 190 -26.75 -15.06 -5.86
N ARG A 191 -25.75 -14.37 -5.32
CA ARG A 191 -25.95 -13.28 -4.34
C ARG A 191 -26.75 -12.11 -4.91
N GLU A 192 -26.53 -11.74 -6.16
CA GLU A 192 -27.31 -10.70 -6.85
C GLU A 192 -28.78 -11.11 -6.98
N VAL A 193 -29.06 -12.37 -7.33
CA VAL A 193 -30.44 -12.91 -7.39
C VAL A 193 -31.09 -12.91 -6.00
N GLU A 194 -30.38 -13.38 -4.97
CA GLU A 194 -30.87 -13.37 -3.58
C GLU A 194 -31.18 -11.94 -3.10
N ALA A 195 -30.36 -10.96 -3.48
CA ALA A 195 -30.58 -9.56 -3.15
C ALA A 195 -31.88 -9.03 -3.79
N VAL A 196 -32.09 -9.31 -5.09
CA VAL A 196 -33.31 -8.91 -5.82
C VAL A 196 -34.55 -9.56 -5.21
N GLN A 197 -34.50 -10.86 -4.91
CA GLN A 197 -35.62 -11.55 -4.25
C GLN A 197 -35.91 -10.95 -2.87
N ALA A 198 -34.89 -10.67 -2.07
CA ALA A 198 -35.09 -10.05 -0.76
C ALA A 198 -35.79 -8.67 -0.88
N LEU A 199 -35.39 -7.86 -1.88
CA LEU A 199 -36.06 -6.59 -2.21
C LEU A 199 -37.54 -6.80 -2.59
N GLU A 200 -37.85 -7.76 -3.46
CA GLU A 200 -39.23 -8.06 -3.89
C GLU A 200 -40.13 -8.50 -2.74
N TYR A 201 -39.61 -9.33 -1.82
CA TYR A 201 -40.36 -9.84 -0.67
C TYR A 201 -40.27 -8.95 0.57
N GLY A 202 -39.70 -7.74 0.48
CA GLY A 202 -39.53 -6.82 1.61
C GLY A 202 -38.66 -7.37 2.75
N LYS A 203 -37.75 -8.31 2.45
CA LYS A 203 -36.81 -8.88 3.42
C LYS A 203 -35.51 -8.09 3.46
N ASN A 204 -34.91 -8.00 4.65
CA ASN A 204 -33.57 -7.42 4.79
C ASN A 204 -32.52 -8.36 4.17
N TYR A 205 -31.59 -7.79 3.39
CA TYR A 205 -30.47 -8.49 2.77
C TYR A 205 -29.16 -7.86 3.22
N GLU A 206 -28.34 -8.61 3.97
CA GLU A 206 -27.11 -8.09 4.57
C GLU A 206 -25.89 -8.15 3.62
N GLY A 207 -26.02 -8.74 2.44
CA GLY A 207 -24.93 -8.85 1.47
C GLY A 207 -23.75 -9.70 1.93
N TYR A 208 -22.67 -9.66 1.14
CA TYR A 208 -21.44 -10.37 1.51
C TYR A 208 -20.73 -9.69 2.68
N GLN A 209 -20.51 -10.45 3.74
CA GLN A 209 -19.76 -10.00 4.92
C GLN A 209 -18.38 -10.67 4.96
N PRO A 210 -17.27 -9.90 5.01
CA PRO A 210 -15.93 -10.47 5.19
C PRO A 210 -15.81 -11.22 6.53
N LEU A 211 -15.10 -12.35 6.50
CA LEU A 211 -15.02 -13.23 7.67
C LEU A 211 -14.18 -12.66 8.82
N TRP A 212 -13.05 -12.02 8.51
CA TRP A 212 -12.05 -11.58 9.50
C TRP A 212 -12.04 -10.06 9.75
N PHE A 213 -12.85 -9.32 8.98
CA PHE A 213 -12.87 -7.86 9.02
C PHE A 213 -14.31 -7.36 9.00
N GLU A 214 -14.53 -6.18 9.56
CA GLU A 214 -15.79 -5.45 9.51
C GLU A 214 -15.57 -4.04 8.95
N ARG A 215 -16.62 -3.47 8.34
CA ARG A 215 -16.57 -2.08 7.87
C ARG A 215 -16.98 -1.15 9.01
N LYS A 216 -16.13 -0.18 9.35
CA LYS A 216 -16.40 0.86 10.34
C LYS A 216 -16.07 2.24 9.77
N LEU A 217 -16.73 3.27 10.29
CA LEU A 217 -16.37 4.65 9.98
C LEU A 217 -15.11 5.01 10.78
N ASP A 218 -14.06 5.42 10.09
CA ASP A 218 -12.87 5.97 10.72
C ASP A 218 -13.21 7.36 11.31
N THR A 219 -13.12 7.49 12.63
CA THR A 219 -13.44 8.74 13.33
C THR A 219 -12.45 9.86 13.02
N LEU A 220 -11.23 9.55 12.55
CA LEU A 220 -10.22 10.55 12.22
C LEU A 220 -10.35 11.09 10.81
N THR A 221 -10.70 10.24 9.84
CA THR A 221 -10.76 10.64 8.42
C THR A 221 -12.18 10.76 7.87
N GLY A 222 -13.18 10.21 8.55
CA GLY A 222 -14.55 10.11 8.07
C GLY A 222 -14.74 9.10 6.93
N GLU A 223 -13.70 8.31 6.59
CA GLU A 223 -13.77 7.29 5.54
C GLU A 223 -14.24 5.94 6.12
N LEU A 224 -14.85 5.10 5.29
CA LEU A 224 -15.09 3.70 5.64
C LEU A 224 -13.76 2.94 5.63
N MET A 225 -13.44 2.27 6.73
CA MET A 225 -12.26 1.42 6.90
C MET A 225 -12.66 -0.03 7.20
N CYS A 226 -11.85 -0.98 6.73
CA CYS A 226 -11.97 -2.38 7.12
C CYS A 226 -11.13 -2.63 8.37
N VAL A 227 -11.77 -2.88 9.51
CA VAL A 227 -11.12 -3.12 10.80
C VAL A 227 -11.07 -4.61 11.07
N TYR A 228 -9.92 -5.10 11.54
CA TYR A 228 -9.80 -6.47 12.00
C TYR A 228 -10.69 -6.69 13.22
N LYS A 229 -11.63 -7.65 13.15
CA LYS A 229 -12.60 -7.89 14.22
C LYS A 229 -12.22 -9.06 15.15
N GLY A 230 -11.02 -9.62 14.99
CA GLY A 230 -10.60 -10.83 15.69
C GLY A 230 -11.00 -12.12 14.97
N GLY A 231 -10.67 -13.26 15.58
CA GLY A 231 -11.12 -14.59 15.17
C GLY A 231 -10.14 -15.33 14.27
N TYR A 232 -9.37 -14.64 13.42
CA TYR A 232 -8.42 -15.31 12.51
C TYR A 232 -7.31 -16.04 13.27
N TRP A 233 -6.67 -15.37 14.24
CA TRP A 233 -5.53 -15.95 14.95
C TRP A 233 -5.95 -17.03 15.93
N GLU A 234 -7.12 -16.87 16.55
CA GLU A 234 -7.74 -17.85 17.44
C GLU A 234 -8.20 -19.10 16.66
N ALA A 235 -8.76 -18.91 15.46
CA ALA A 235 -9.05 -20.01 14.53
C ALA A 235 -7.76 -20.75 14.12
N LYS A 236 -6.70 -20.00 13.83
CA LYS A 236 -5.37 -20.56 13.48
C LYS A 236 -4.78 -21.39 14.59
N GLU A 237 -4.83 -20.89 15.83
CA GLU A 237 -4.31 -21.58 17.02
C GLU A 237 -5.06 -22.90 17.27
N ARG A 238 -6.40 -22.87 17.17
CA ARG A 238 -7.26 -24.06 17.33
C ARG A 238 -7.29 -24.98 16.11
N ARG A 239 -6.75 -24.54 14.97
CA ARG A 239 -6.85 -25.20 13.66
C ARG A 239 -8.28 -25.45 13.21
N ASP A 240 -9.19 -24.55 13.59
CA ASP A 240 -10.60 -24.62 13.23
C ASP A 240 -10.88 -23.63 12.10
N TRP A 241 -11.03 -24.18 10.89
CA TRP A 241 -11.36 -23.43 9.69
C TRP A 241 -12.79 -23.67 9.22
N SER A 242 -13.67 -24.20 10.08
CA SER A 242 -15.07 -24.51 9.73
C SER A 242 -15.84 -23.31 9.19
N MET A 243 -15.47 -22.10 9.59
CA MET A 243 -16.08 -20.86 9.13
C MET A 243 -15.56 -20.38 7.75
N CYS A 244 -14.43 -20.93 7.28
CA CYS A 244 -13.83 -20.51 6.02
C CYS A 244 -14.65 -21.00 4.82
N PRO A 245 -14.95 -20.13 3.85
CA PRO A 245 -15.61 -20.56 2.62
C PRO A 245 -14.64 -21.37 1.74
N ASP A 246 -15.22 -22.27 0.95
CA ASP A 246 -14.52 -22.93 -0.15
C ASP A 246 -14.44 -22.02 -1.38
N ILE A 247 -13.25 -21.47 -1.65
CA ILE A 247 -13.03 -20.46 -2.70
C ILE A 247 -12.05 -20.90 -3.80
N PHE A 248 -11.37 -22.04 -3.60
CA PHE A 248 -10.53 -22.63 -4.63
C PHE A 248 -11.30 -23.74 -5.33
#